data_AF-A0A1B6NTV8-F1
#
_entry.id   AF-A0A1B6NTV8-F1
#
_cell.length_a   1.000
_cell.length_b   1.000
_cell.length_c   1.000
_cell.angle_alpha   90.00
_cell.angle_beta   90.00
_cell.angle_gamma   90.00
#
_symmetry.space_group_name_H-M   'P 1'
#
loop_
_entity.id
_entity.type
_entity.pdbx_description
1 polymer ?
#
loop_
_entity_poly.entity_id
_entity_poly.type
_entity_poly.pdbx_seq_one_letter_code
_entity_poly.pdbx_strand_id
1 'polypeptide(L)'
;LEDDMQLRASIGQTVVRPDLREVSSATYLDPLTNFPIAGTPGVSTTDIINYDLRWEWYREAGNNLSVGLFYKDMEAPIESVQSPARMAHRLFVLLMLNLVKFTGLKLSSFKT
;
A
#
# COMPACT_ATOMS: atom_id res chain seq x y z
N LEU A 1 -31.27 4.57 -8.12
CA LEU A 1 -30.79 4.56 -6.72
C LEU A 1 -31.98 5.04 -5.90
N GLU A 2 -32.47 4.24 -4.97
CA GLU A 2 -33.42 4.73 -3.95
C GLU A 2 -32.75 5.81 -3.07
N ASP A 3 -33.55 6.64 -2.40
CA ASP A 3 -33.08 7.77 -1.59
C ASP A 3 -32.21 7.35 -0.38
N ASP A 4 -32.25 6.07 0.00
CA ASP A 4 -31.54 5.47 1.11
C ASP A 4 -30.22 4.80 0.71
N MET A 5 -29.84 4.86 -0.58
CA MET A 5 -28.62 4.28 -1.11
C MET A 5 -27.67 5.33 -1.65
N GLN A 6 -26.38 5.17 -1.37
CA GLN A 6 -25.33 6.03 -1.86
C GLN A 6 -24.25 5.23 -2.57
N LEU A 7 -23.90 5.66 -3.79
CA LEU A 7 -22.77 5.15 -4.55
C LEU A 7 -21.71 6.24 -4.66
N ARG A 8 -20.46 5.91 -4.31
CA ARG A 8 -19.30 6.79 -4.42
C ARG A 8 -18.21 6.10 -5.22
N ALA A 9 -17.68 6.79 -6.22
CA ALA A 9 -16.51 6.35 -6.97
C ALA A 9 -15.43 7.42 -6.87
N SER A 10 -14.19 7.00 -6.67
CA SER A 10 -13.03 7.88 -6.58
C SER A 10 -11.88 7.30 -7.40
N ILE A 11 -11.18 8.18 -8.12
CA ILE A 11 -9.92 7.88 -8.78
C ILE A 11 -8.90 8.93 -8.33
N GLY A 12 -7.70 8.50 -7.97
CA GLY A 12 -6.66 9.42 -7.53
C GLY A 12 -5.27 8.85 -7.70
N GLN A 13 -4.32 9.70 -8.10
CA GLN A 13 -2.91 9.36 -8.18
C GLN A 13 -2.19 9.79 -6.90
N THR A 14 -1.29 8.97 -6.41
CA THR A 14 -0.43 9.25 -5.27
C THR A 14 1.00 8.85 -5.64
N VAL A 15 1.98 9.62 -5.17
CA VAL A 15 3.40 9.32 -5.36
C VAL A 15 4.05 9.04 -4.01
N VAL A 16 4.87 7.99 -3.94
CA VAL A 16 5.72 7.71 -2.78
C VAL A 16 7.14 8.11 -3.14
N ARG A 17 7.70 9.02 -2.35
CA ARG A 17 9.08 9.47 -2.50
C ARG A 17 10.00 8.62 -1.63
N PRO A 18 11.13 8.12 -2.16
CA PRO A 18 12.10 7.41 -1.37
C PRO A 18 12.66 8.29 -0.25
N ASP A 19 12.90 7.69 0.92
CA ASP A 19 13.56 8.39 2.02
C ASP A 19 15.08 8.50 1.77
N LEU A 20 15.75 9.44 2.43
CA LEU A 20 17.20 9.67 2.31
C LEU A 20 18.00 8.40 2.60
N ARG A 21 17.52 7.58 3.55
CA ARG A 21 18.16 6.32 3.95
C ARG A 21 18.07 5.26 2.85
N GLU A 22 17.00 5.26 2.07
CA GLU A 22 16.76 4.32 0.97
C GLU A 22 17.60 4.66 -0.26
N VAL A 23 17.83 5.96 -0.53
CA VAL A 23 18.66 6.43 -1.64
C VAL A 23 20.16 6.41 -1.29
N SER A 24 20.50 6.48 -0.01
CA SER A 24 21.89 6.46 0.44
C SER A 24 22.56 5.12 0.15
N SER A 25 23.86 5.12 -0.14
CA SER A 25 24.68 3.89 -0.19
C SER A 25 25.06 3.36 1.20
N ALA A 26 24.48 3.93 2.27
CA ALA A 26 24.79 3.56 3.63
C ALA A 26 23.88 2.43 4.11
N THR A 27 24.43 1.53 4.92
CA THR A 27 23.63 0.52 5.62
C THR A 27 23.15 1.10 6.95
N TYR A 28 21.87 0.94 7.23
CA TYR A 28 21.29 1.32 8.52
C TYR A 28 20.65 0.13 9.21
N LEU A 29 20.53 0.20 10.53
CA LEU A 29 19.77 -0.78 11.32
C LEU A 29 18.31 -0.36 11.38
N ASP A 30 17.42 -1.26 11.01
CA ASP A 30 15.98 -1.10 11.21
C ASP A 30 15.68 -1.16 12.73
N PRO A 31 15.09 -0.11 13.33
CA PRO A 31 14.80 -0.08 14.76
C PRO A 31 13.80 -1.14 15.21
N LEU A 32 12.95 -1.65 14.32
CA LEU A 32 11.93 -2.63 14.66
C LEU A 32 12.47 -4.07 14.62
N THR A 33 13.29 -4.38 13.60
CA THR A 33 13.76 -5.75 13.36
C THR A 33 15.23 -5.97 13.73
N ASN A 34 16.00 -4.91 13.98
CA ASN A 34 17.45 -4.90 14.14
C ASN A 34 18.21 -5.55 12.97
N PHE A 35 17.59 -5.68 11.80
CA PHE A 35 18.29 -6.12 10.60
C PHE A 35 19.02 -4.96 9.94
N PRO A 36 20.25 -5.17 9.44
CA PRO A 36 20.88 -4.21 8.56
C PRO A 36 20.15 -4.17 7.22
N ILE A 37 19.78 -2.97 6.80
CA ILE A 37 19.20 -2.66 5.49
C ILE A 37 20.19 -1.78 4.75
N ALA A 38 20.61 -2.20 3.57
CA ALA A 38 21.41 -1.39 2.66
C ALA A 38 20.49 -0.59 1.73
N GLY A 39 20.71 0.73 1.67
CA GLY A 39 20.06 1.57 0.67
C GLY A 39 20.62 1.31 -0.74
N THR A 40 19.84 1.69 -1.74
CA THR A 40 20.12 1.45 -3.16
C THR A 40 20.15 2.80 -3.90
N PRO A 41 21.34 3.31 -4.28
CA PRO A 41 21.44 4.51 -5.08
C PRO A 41 20.73 4.33 -6.43
N GLY A 42 19.88 5.29 -6.81
CA GLY A 42 19.14 5.26 -8.07
C GLY A 42 17.71 4.73 -7.99
N VAL A 43 17.19 4.49 -6.79
CA VAL A 43 15.77 4.19 -6.58
C VAL A 43 14.91 5.40 -7.00
N SER A 44 13.90 5.16 -7.84
CA SER A 44 12.96 6.18 -8.31
C SER A 44 11.71 6.25 -7.42
N THR A 45 10.91 7.30 -7.64
CA THR A 45 9.59 7.43 -6.99
C THR A 45 8.64 6.34 -7.47
N THR A 46 7.79 5.85 -6.57
CA THR A 46 6.71 4.92 -6.88
C THR A 46 5.44 5.71 -7.18
N ASP A 47 4.86 5.50 -8.36
CA ASP A 47 3.56 6.06 -8.72
C ASP A 47 2.45 5.05 -8.46
N ILE A 48 1.34 5.52 -7.89
CA ILE A 48 0.21 4.70 -7.47
C ILE A 48 -1.08 5.30 -7.99
N ILE A 49 -1.81 4.55 -8.81
CA ILE A 49 -3.18 4.90 -9.21
C ILE A 49 -4.14 4.13 -8.31
N ASN A 50 -5.00 4.87 -7.59
CA ASN A 50 -6.01 4.31 -6.70
C ASN A 50 -7.39 4.45 -7.35
N TYR A 51 -8.13 3.34 -7.36
CA TYR A 51 -9.53 3.26 -7.74
C TYR A 51 -10.31 2.76 -6.53
N ASP A 52 -11.32 3.51 -6.12
CA ASP A 52 -12.18 3.16 -5.00
C ASP A 52 -13.64 3.25 -5.44
N LEU A 53 -14.39 2.19 -5.14
CA LEU A 53 -15.83 2.13 -5.33
C LEU A 53 -16.48 1.77 -4.00
N ARG A 54 -17.46 2.54 -3.56
CA ARG A 54 -18.18 2.30 -2.33
C ARG A 54 -19.67 2.42 -2.54
N TRP A 55 -20.39 1.44 -2.04
CA TRP A 55 -21.84 1.44 -1.93
C TRP A 55 -22.25 1.39 -0.47
N GLU A 56 -23.16 2.28 -0.10
CA GLU A 56 -23.68 2.44 1.26
C GLU A 56 -25.21 2.39 1.20
N TRP A 57 -25.80 1.60 2.08
CA TRP A 57 -27.26 1.46 2.22
C TRP A 57 -27.67 1.78 3.66
N TYR A 58 -28.47 2.82 3.81
CA TYR A 58 -28.95 3.35 5.09
C TYR A 58 -30.38 2.87 5.34
N ARG A 59 -30.55 1.82 6.14
CA ARG A 59 -31.87 1.24 6.42
C ARG A 59 -32.52 1.90 7.63
N GLU A 60 -33.82 1.72 7.74
CA GLU A 60 -34.59 2.15 8.90
C GLU A 60 -34.05 1.59 10.22
N ALA A 61 -34.34 2.30 11.31
CA ALA A 61 -33.89 1.97 12.67
C ALA A 61 -32.36 1.98 12.88
N GLY A 62 -31.63 2.87 12.18
CA GLY A 62 -30.19 3.10 12.43
C GLY A 62 -29.26 2.01 11.91
N ASN A 63 -29.78 1.10 11.09
CA ASN A 63 -28.99 0.04 10.47
C ASN A 63 -28.27 0.58 9.22
N ASN A 64 -27.00 0.27 9.06
CA ASN A 64 -26.29 0.54 7.81
C ASN A 64 -25.55 -0.70 7.31
N LEU A 65 -25.47 -0.79 5.99
CA LEU A 65 -24.63 -1.76 5.30
C LEU A 65 -23.74 -0.99 4.34
N SER A 66 -22.45 -1.30 4.33
CA SER A 66 -21.52 -0.72 3.37
C SER A 66 -20.59 -1.76 2.78
N VAL A 67 -20.40 -1.64 1.47
CA VAL A 67 -19.55 -2.50 0.67
C VAL A 67 -18.59 -1.59 -0.09
N GLY A 68 -17.30 -1.82 0.08
CA GLY A 68 -16.25 -1.09 -0.60
C GLY A 68 -15.36 -2.03 -1.40
N LEU A 69 -15.08 -1.68 -2.64
CA LEU A 69 -14.05 -2.28 -3.48
C LEU A 69 -12.94 -1.24 -3.66
N PHE A 70 -11.70 -1.67 -3.55
CA PHE A 70 -10.56 -0.83 -3.88
C PHE A 70 -9.58 -1.60 -4.74
N TYR A 71 -8.98 -0.89 -5.68
CA TYR A 71 -7.98 -1.39 -6.60
C TYR A 71 -6.86 -0.36 -6.70
N LYS A 72 -5.61 -0.82 -6.57
CA LYS A 72 -4.42 0.03 -6.66
C LYS A 72 -3.44 -0.59 -7.63
N ASP A 73 -2.95 0.22 -8.55
CA ASP A 73 -1.89 -0.14 -9.48
C ASP A 73 -0.65 0.67 -9.13
N MET A 74 0.44 -0.01 -8.78
CA MET A 74 1.69 0.59 -8.31
C MET A 74 2.80 0.26 -9.29
N GLU A 75 3.43 1.29 -9.84
CA GLU A 75 4.59 1.18 -10.71
C GLU A 75 5.86 1.46 -9.91
N ALA A 76 6.85 0.59 -10.05
CA ALA A 76 8.13 0.71 -9.37
C ALA A 76 8.04 0.82 -7.83
N PRO A 77 7.30 -0.08 -7.12
CA PRO A 77 7.31 -0.07 -5.65
C PRO A 77 8.65 -0.59 -5.12
N ILE A 78 9.11 0.04 -4.04
CA ILE A 78 10.36 -0.27 -3.35
C ILE A 78 10.08 -1.31 -2.27
N GLU A 79 10.78 -2.45 -2.30
CA GLU A 79 10.61 -3.52 -1.32
C GLU A 79 11.97 -4.02 -0.80
N SER A 80 12.02 -4.40 0.48
CA SER A 80 13.20 -4.96 1.11
C SER A 80 13.26 -6.48 0.91
N VAL A 81 14.28 -6.94 0.20
CA VAL A 81 14.53 -8.37 -0.02
C VAL A 81 15.76 -8.83 0.72
N GLN A 82 15.73 -10.06 1.24
CA GLN A 82 16.90 -10.64 1.89
C GLN A 82 17.95 -10.99 0.83
N SER A 83 19.18 -10.49 1.00
CA SER A 83 20.30 -10.83 0.14
C SER A 83 20.68 -12.31 0.33
N PRO A 84 20.75 -13.12 -0.74
CA PRO A 84 21.09 -14.54 -0.66
C PRO A 84 22.56 -14.78 -0.29
N ALA A 85 23.42 -13.75 -0.36
CA ALA A 85 24.88 -13.90 -0.31
C ALA A 85 25.49 -13.98 1.10
N ARG A 86 24.74 -13.68 2.19
CA ARG A 86 25.28 -13.70 3.56
C ARG A 86 24.53 -14.68 4.45
N MET A 87 25.13 -15.86 4.62
CA MET A 87 24.63 -16.96 5.46
C MET A 87 24.77 -16.70 6.98
N ALA A 88 25.74 -15.88 7.41
CA ALA A 88 26.00 -15.62 8.83
C ALA A 88 25.32 -14.36 9.40
N HIS A 89 24.89 -13.43 8.54
CA HIS A 89 24.24 -12.18 8.95
C HIS A 89 23.20 -11.77 7.92
N ARG A 90 21.92 -11.72 8.31
CA ARG A 90 20.82 -11.38 7.40
C ARG A 90 20.98 -9.91 6.98
N LEU A 91 21.26 -9.67 5.70
CA LEU A 91 21.30 -8.34 5.10
C LEU A 91 20.10 -8.20 4.17
N PHE A 92 19.36 -7.12 4.33
CA PHE A 92 18.29 -6.75 3.41
C PHE A 92 18.77 -5.66 2.46
N VAL A 93 18.30 -5.71 1.22
CA VAL A 93 18.58 -4.72 0.17
C VAL A 93 17.25 -4.26 -0.41
N LEU A 94 17.15 -2.99 -0.77
CA LEU A 94 15.97 -2.43 -1.40
C LEU A 94 16.02 -2.67 -2.91
N LEU A 95 14.96 -3.26 -3.47
CA LEU A 95 14.78 -3.45 -4.91
C LEU A 95 13.47 -2.82 -5.36
N MET A 96 13.47 -2.32 -6.60
CA MET A 96 12.27 -1.86 -7.27
C MET A 96 11.64 -3.03 -8.02
N LEU A 97 10.34 -3.27 -7.80
CA LEU A 97 9.57 -4.22 -8.59
C LEU A 97 9.02 -3.58 -9.85
N ASN A 98 8.62 -4.36 -10.86
CA ASN A 98 8.08 -3.79 -12.11
C ASN A 98 6.64 -3.28 -11.96
N LEU A 99 5.73 -4.09 -11.42
CA LEU A 99 4.32 -3.74 -11.26
C LEU A 99 3.72 -4.53 -10.10
N VAL A 100 3.03 -3.84 -9.19
CA VAL A 100 2.29 -4.47 -8.11
C VAL A 100 0.85 -4.00 -8.12
N LYS A 101 -0.08 -4.95 -8.07
CA LYS A 101 -1.51 -4.70 -8.05
C LYS A 101 -2.10 -5.14 -6.73
N PHE A 102 -2.83 -4.25 -6.07
CA PHE A 102 -3.57 -4.56 -4.87
C PHE A 102 -5.06 -4.42 -5.12
N THR A 103 -5.81 -5.47 -4.79
CA THR A 103 -7.27 -5.47 -4.84
C THR A 103 -7.80 -5.86 -3.48
N GLY A 104 -8.89 -5.26 -3.03
CA GLY A 104 -9.55 -5.71 -1.82
C GLY A 104 -11.02 -5.35 -1.74
N LEU A 105 -11.68 -6.02 -0.81
CA LEU A 105 -13.08 -5.87 -0.47
C LEU A 105 -13.16 -5.48 1.01
N LYS A 106 -13.94 -4.46 1.31
CA LYS A 106 -14.28 -4.04 2.67
C LYS A 106 -15.78 -4.16 2.88
N LEU A 107 -16.17 -4.92 3.88
CA LEU A 107 -17.56 -5.07 4.30
C LEU A 107 -17.71 -4.48 5.70
N SER A 108 -18.75 -3.68 5.91
CA SER A 108 -19.13 -3.23 7.24
C SER A 108 -20.64 -3.20 7.38
N SER A 109 -21.09 -3.58 8.57
CA SER A 109 -22.49 -3.51 8.96
C SER A 109 -22.53 -2.97 10.39
N PHE A 110 -23.37 -1.97 10.61
CA PHE A 110 -23.55 -1.38 11.92
C PHE A 110 -25.04 -1.41 12.29
N LYS A 111 -25.30 -1.82 13.53
CA LYS A 111 -26.64 -1.91 14.11
C LYS A 111 -26.58 -1.27 15.49
N THR A 112 -27.52 -0.36 15.75
CA THR A 112 -27.75 0.24 17.08
C THR A 112 -28.68 -0.64 17.90
#